data_AF-A0ABD5N501-F1
#
_entry.id   AF-A0ABD5N501-F1
#
_cell.length_a   1.000
_cell.length_b   1.000
_cell.length_c   1.000
_cell.angle_alpha   90.00
_cell.angle_beta   90.00
_cell.angle_gamma   90.00
#
_symmetry.space_group_name_H-M   'P 1'
#
loop_
_entity.id
_entity.type
_entity.pdbx_description
1 polymer ?
#
loop_
_entity_poly.entity_id
_entity_poly.type
_entity_poly.pdbx_seq_one_letter_code
_entity_poly.pdbx_strand_id
1 'polypeptide(L)'
;ENISKFTYNFVFGLSLSIMKIAEKYGGRAYSTGIYFSNKAETILGKDRLARIKEFKKKIDPHSILNPGKVTSGGIVGTMVSFANKFEPLLRPLGNYVTIKIGENPIKPVRDIPAEVAWYAYSCSQCGYCVEECDQFYGRGWESQSPRGKWYWLREYMEGREQWNQQMVDTILACTTCELCNLRCSESLPIEPAWLKLRGKLVHEDKRMTFPPFEMMVAANYSQGNIWAGLRKNRADWFPSDLWEKHGPDHKSQAVYFAGCTASYVAKDIAMATVRLLDEAGIDFTYLGTKENCCATPFLVCGKWDAFMDTMKKNIQAVKETGADTVLTSCPACDMMWRSVYPEWAKKLGIEYTIKTRHYSEVMSEKIKSGEFKFPENGASPIKVTWHDSCHIGRVSGVYEPPREMIKAIPNVNLVEMPFNREEAHCCGSVLTLISEPPVAAEIGKTRLEEALEVGAEKVLALCPCCEVQFRVSAKKKDIPIEVVDLARFSASALGYDFPDPNPEVHLQWGVFDAMIGLMTPQGFADLMGTMWPEMIDSMPYGMGSMMRFMGKIPGALTLMKPMFPILFPRLLPKMMPKVLPTMIKRIEDSIPMPENMVELMPSLMPKVMDNLMPHMIGDLVPLVTQPMIDYLHEKG
;
A
#
# COMPACT_ATOMS: atom_id res chain seq x y z
N GLU A 1 32.57 -20.73 -2.27
CA GLU A 1 31.60 -21.74 -1.80
C GLU A 1 32.16 -22.82 -0.85
N ASN A 2 33.38 -23.37 -1.03
CA ASN A 2 33.83 -24.49 -0.17
C ASN A 2 34.40 -24.09 1.21
N ILE A 3 34.86 -22.85 1.40
CA ILE A 3 35.42 -22.39 2.69
C ILE A 3 34.29 -22.14 3.71
N SER A 4 33.15 -21.59 3.29
CA SER A 4 32.04 -21.23 4.18
C SER A 4 31.35 -22.44 4.82
N LYS A 5 31.30 -23.59 4.13
CA LYS A 5 30.70 -24.84 4.65
C LYS A 5 31.49 -25.47 5.79
N PHE A 6 32.83 -25.36 5.79
CA PHE A 6 33.66 -25.96 6.84
C PHE A 6 33.70 -25.11 8.10
N THR A 7 33.84 -23.79 7.96
CA THR A 7 33.86 -22.82 9.05
C THR A 7 32.51 -22.70 9.77
N TYR A 8 31.38 -22.90 9.06
CA TYR A 8 30.05 -22.88 9.65
C TYR A 8 29.89 -23.83 10.84
N ASN A 9 30.47 -25.04 10.78
CA ASN A 9 30.37 -26.01 11.86
C ASN A 9 31.03 -25.53 13.16
N PHE A 10 32.13 -24.78 13.05
CA PHE A 10 32.82 -24.21 14.21
C PHE A 10 32.12 -22.96 14.74
N VAL A 11 31.59 -22.12 13.85
CA VAL A 11 30.79 -20.94 14.21
C VAL A 11 29.46 -21.33 14.85
N PHE A 12 28.79 -22.38 14.36
CA PHE A 12 27.57 -22.94 14.97
C PHE A 12 27.81 -23.35 16.44
N GLY A 13 29.02 -23.80 16.78
CA GLY A 13 29.41 -24.08 18.16
C GLY A 13 29.28 -22.87 19.10
N LEU A 14 29.40 -21.64 18.60
CA LEU A 14 29.21 -20.41 19.40
C LEU A 14 27.74 -20.19 19.80
N SER A 15 26.78 -20.74 19.05
CA SER A 15 25.36 -20.69 19.47
C SER A 15 25.14 -21.41 20.81
N LEU A 16 25.94 -22.45 21.09
CA LEU A 16 25.91 -23.18 22.36
C LEU A 16 26.43 -22.31 23.52
N SER A 17 27.39 -21.42 23.27
CA SER A 17 27.87 -20.43 24.25
C SER A 17 26.76 -19.46 24.63
N ILE A 18 26.00 -18.95 23.65
CA ILE A 18 24.86 -18.06 23.87
C ILE A 18 23.79 -18.76 24.71
N MET A 19 23.49 -20.02 24.40
CA MET A 19 22.55 -20.82 25.19
C MET A 19 22.97 -20.96 26.65
N LYS A 20 24.25 -21.27 26.93
CA LYS A 20 24.75 -21.35 28.32
C LYS A 20 24.69 -20.02 29.05
N ILE A 21 24.97 -18.91 28.36
CA ILE A 21 24.85 -17.56 28.92
C ILE A 21 23.38 -17.29 29.24
N ALA A 22 22.46 -17.54 28.32
CA ALA A 22 21.03 -17.38 28.55
C ALA A 22 20.57 -18.17 29.79
N GLU A 23 20.93 -19.46 29.87
CA GLU A 23 20.61 -20.32 31.03
C GLU A 23 21.20 -19.80 32.35
N LYS A 24 22.44 -19.29 32.33
CA LYS A 24 23.07 -18.66 33.50
C LYS A 24 22.27 -17.46 34.03
N TYR A 25 21.61 -16.71 33.14
CA TYR A 25 20.78 -15.55 33.49
C TYR A 25 19.28 -15.89 33.57
N GLY A 26 18.93 -17.17 33.74
CA GLY A 26 17.54 -17.62 33.93
C GLY A 26 16.74 -17.83 32.64
N GLY A 27 17.35 -17.67 31.48
CA GLY A 27 16.79 -18.03 30.19
C GLY A 27 16.62 -19.55 30.05
N ARG A 28 15.69 -19.96 29.18
CA ARG A 28 15.45 -21.38 28.87
C ARG A 28 15.03 -21.54 27.42
N ALA A 29 15.27 -22.73 26.85
CA ALA A 29 14.67 -23.07 25.57
C ALA A 29 13.13 -23.02 25.68
N TYR A 30 12.48 -22.30 24.77
CA TYR A 30 11.03 -22.10 24.81
C TYR A 30 10.26 -23.16 24.01
N SER A 31 10.91 -23.87 23.09
CA SER A 31 10.31 -24.92 22.27
C SER A 31 11.13 -26.20 22.29
N THR A 32 10.45 -27.31 22.04
CA THR A 32 11.13 -28.53 21.60
C THR A 32 11.49 -28.42 20.12
N GLY A 33 12.50 -29.17 19.69
CA GLY A 33 12.98 -29.19 18.32
C GLY A 33 14.04 -30.27 18.17
N ILE A 34 14.46 -30.58 16.94
CA ILE A 34 15.40 -31.68 16.68
C ILE A 34 16.71 -31.56 17.49
N TYR A 35 17.12 -30.33 17.80
CA TYR A 35 18.31 -30.02 18.61
C TYR A 35 18.06 -30.02 20.13
N PHE A 36 16.80 -29.88 20.58
CA PHE A 36 16.42 -29.72 21.99
C PHE A 36 15.38 -30.73 22.48
N SER A 37 15.13 -31.80 21.73
CA SER A 37 14.16 -32.84 22.11
C SER A 37 14.60 -33.63 23.35
N ASN A 38 15.88 -33.60 23.70
CA ASN A 38 16.40 -34.05 24.99
C ASN A 38 15.99 -33.13 26.18
N LYS A 39 15.62 -31.87 25.92
CA LYS A 39 15.08 -30.92 26.91
C LYS A 39 13.55 -30.93 26.95
N ALA A 40 12.88 -31.80 26.20
CA ALA A 40 11.42 -31.82 26.09
C ALA A 40 10.70 -31.93 27.44
N GLU A 41 11.24 -32.70 28.37
CA GLU A 41 10.67 -32.85 29.71
C GLU A 41 10.75 -31.54 30.51
N THR A 42 11.88 -30.84 30.46
CA THR A 42 12.07 -29.54 31.11
C THR A 42 11.17 -28.45 30.51
N ILE A 43 10.94 -28.49 29.19
CA ILE A 43 10.18 -27.47 28.45
C ILE A 43 8.67 -27.69 28.58
N LEU A 44 8.21 -28.92 28.34
CA LEU A 44 6.78 -29.26 28.28
C LEU A 44 6.22 -29.73 29.62
N GLY A 45 7.07 -30.14 30.56
CA GLY A 45 6.68 -30.85 31.77
C GLY A 45 6.42 -32.34 31.50
N LYS A 46 6.60 -33.16 32.55
CA LYS A 46 6.46 -34.62 32.50
C LYS A 46 5.09 -35.07 31.97
N ASP A 47 4.01 -34.51 32.53
CA ASP A 47 2.65 -34.96 32.25
C ASP A 47 2.22 -34.63 30.81
N ARG A 48 2.53 -33.41 30.35
CA ARG A 48 2.23 -33.00 28.97
C ARG A 48 3.04 -33.81 27.97
N LEU A 49 4.31 -34.07 28.26
CA LEU A 49 5.17 -34.89 27.41
C LEU A 49 4.65 -36.34 27.31
N ALA A 50 4.21 -36.93 28.42
CA ALA A 50 3.62 -38.27 28.43
C ALA A 50 2.37 -38.34 27.55
N ARG A 51 1.44 -37.39 27.72
CA ARG A 51 0.24 -37.28 26.87
C ARG A 51 0.57 -37.14 25.39
N ILE A 52 1.56 -36.32 25.04
CA ILE A 52 1.99 -36.13 23.64
C ILE A 52 2.58 -37.43 23.08
N LYS A 53 3.40 -38.15 23.85
CA LYS A 53 3.96 -39.44 23.44
C LYS A 53 2.88 -40.49 23.20
N GLU A 54 1.89 -40.57 24.09
CA GLU A 54 0.76 -41.48 23.96
C GLU A 54 -0.11 -41.14 22.75
N PHE A 55 -0.46 -39.87 22.59
CA PHE A 55 -1.21 -39.38 21.42
C PHE A 55 -0.48 -39.68 20.12
N LYS A 56 0.84 -39.43 20.07
CA LYS A 56 1.67 -39.74 18.90
C LYS A 56 1.69 -41.23 18.60
N LYS A 57 1.80 -42.10 19.61
CA LYS A 57 1.77 -43.56 19.42
C LYS A 57 0.42 -44.03 18.83
N LYS A 58 -0.68 -43.37 19.20
CA LYS A 58 -2.03 -43.67 18.72
C LYS A 58 -2.26 -43.21 17.28
N ILE A 59 -1.86 -41.98 16.93
CA ILE A 59 -2.19 -41.33 15.65
C ILE A 59 -1.11 -41.55 14.59
N ASP A 60 0.14 -41.80 15.01
CA ASP A 60 1.30 -41.99 14.13
C ASP A 60 2.16 -43.19 14.62
N PRO A 61 1.61 -44.42 14.59
CA PRO A 61 2.28 -45.61 15.12
C PRO A 61 3.58 -45.96 14.41
N HIS A 62 3.72 -45.55 13.15
CA HIS A 62 4.94 -45.73 12.34
C HIS A 62 5.90 -44.53 12.44
N SER A 63 5.58 -43.51 13.24
CA SER A 63 6.39 -42.31 13.47
C SER A 63 6.77 -41.55 12.18
N ILE A 64 5.88 -41.50 11.19
CA ILE A 64 6.09 -40.84 9.89
C ILE A 64 6.02 -39.30 10.05
N LEU A 65 5.18 -38.81 10.96
CA LEU A 65 4.94 -37.37 11.13
C LEU A 65 5.97 -36.77 12.11
N ASN A 66 6.97 -36.05 11.58
CA ASN A 66 8.00 -35.36 12.36
C ASN A 66 8.80 -36.28 13.33
N PRO A 67 9.44 -37.35 12.83
CA PRO A 67 10.20 -38.28 13.66
C PRO A 67 11.31 -37.57 14.46
N GLY A 68 11.39 -37.84 15.77
CA GLY A 68 12.46 -37.35 16.64
C GLY A 68 12.52 -35.84 16.93
N LYS A 69 11.63 -35.03 16.33
CA LYS A 69 11.67 -33.57 16.51
C LYS A 69 11.18 -33.11 17.89
N VAL A 70 10.27 -33.84 18.52
CA VAL A 70 9.57 -33.39 19.74
C VAL A 70 9.97 -34.16 20.99
N THR A 71 10.08 -35.49 20.89
CA THR A 71 10.07 -36.37 22.08
C THR A 71 11.28 -37.30 22.19
N SER A 72 12.05 -37.47 21.12
CA SER A 72 13.21 -38.36 21.08
C SER A 72 14.34 -37.67 20.35
N GLY A 73 15.31 -37.16 21.11
CA GLY A 73 16.55 -36.62 20.57
C GLY A 73 17.39 -37.69 19.92
N GLY A 74 17.02 -38.02 18.68
CA GLY A 74 17.78 -38.91 17.79
C GLY A 74 19.24 -38.46 17.65
N ILE A 75 19.94 -38.99 16.65
CA ILE A 75 21.39 -38.79 16.50
C ILE A 75 21.79 -37.30 16.64
N VAL A 76 20.99 -36.39 16.05
CA VAL A 76 21.21 -34.93 16.10
C VAL A 76 21.12 -34.35 17.52
N GLY A 77 20.09 -34.69 18.30
CA GLY A 77 19.94 -34.18 19.68
C GLY A 77 21.03 -34.71 20.63
N THR A 78 21.46 -35.95 20.41
CA THR A 78 22.59 -36.55 21.13
C THR A 78 23.92 -35.87 20.75
N MET A 79 24.13 -35.59 19.45
CA MET A 79 25.29 -34.83 18.97
C MET A 79 25.33 -33.40 19.54
N VAL A 80 24.20 -32.70 19.65
CA VAL A 80 24.15 -31.37 20.29
C VAL A 80 24.45 -31.44 21.79
N SER A 81 23.96 -32.48 22.49
CA SER A 81 24.31 -32.71 23.89
C SER A 81 25.81 -32.93 24.08
N PHE A 82 26.43 -33.70 23.18
CA PHE A 82 27.88 -33.91 23.16
C PHE A 82 28.63 -32.61 22.83
N ALA A 83 28.23 -31.90 21.78
CA ALA A 83 28.82 -30.63 21.38
C ALA A 83 28.76 -29.56 22.50
N ASN A 84 27.68 -29.50 23.28
CA ASN A 84 27.57 -28.62 24.45
C ASN A 84 28.65 -28.88 25.51
N LYS A 85 29.07 -30.14 25.70
CA LYS A 85 30.17 -30.50 26.61
C LYS A 85 31.52 -30.04 26.09
N PHE A 86 31.71 -30.03 24.77
CA PHE A 86 32.93 -29.59 24.10
C PHE A 86 32.94 -28.09 23.71
N GLU A 87 31.86 -27.36 23.95
CA GLU A 87 31.77 -25.92 23.68
C GLU A 87 32.95 -25.11 24.22
N PRO A 88 33.48 -25.33 25.45
CA PRO A 88 34.64 -24.57 25.95
C PRO A 88 35.90 -24.76 25.11
N LEU A 89 36.05 -25.91 24.43
CA LEU A 89 37.15 -26.22 23.53
C LEU A 89 36.91 -25.67 22.12
N LEU A 90 35.65 -25.69 21.67
CA LEU A 90 35.25 -25.18 20.35
C LEU A 90 35.19 -23.65 20.30
N ARG A 91 34.90 -22.98 21.42
CA ARG A 91 34.72 -21.52 21.49
C ARG A 91 35.96 -20.71 21.06
N PRO A 92 37.19 -20.99 21.53
CA PRO A 92 38.37 -20.28 21.04
C PRO A 92 38.59 -20.46 19.55
N LEU A 93 38.33 -21.66 19.02
CA LEU A 93 38.44 -21.95 17.59
C LEU A 93 37.34 -21.24 16.79
N GLY A 94 36.09 -21.28 17.25
CA GLY A 94 34.95 -20.55 16.68
C GLY A 94 35.17 -19.04 16.66
N ASN A 95 35.73 -18.49 17.75
CA ASN A 95 36.12 -17.08 17.85
C ASN A 95 37.31 -16.74 16.93
N TYR A 96 38.23 -17.68 16.69
CA TYR A 96 39.39 -17.46 15.82
C TYR A 96 39.05 -17.55 14.33
N VAL A 97 38.19 -18.51 13.96
CA VAL A 97 37.69 -18.68 12.59
C VAL A 97 36.51 -17.76 12.28
N THR A 98 36.21 -16.77 13.14
CA THR A 98 35.14 -15.82 12.89
C THR A 98 35.34 -15.20 11.52
N ILE A 99 34.52 -15.67 10.58
CA ILE A 99 34.25 -14.97 9.34
C ILE A 99 33.58 -13.66 9.77
N LYS A 100 33.86 -12.55 9.08
CA LYS A 100 32.97 -11.39 9.15
C LYS A 100 31.54 -11.90 8.93
N ILE A 101 30.74 -11.94 9.99
CA ILE A 101 29.36 -12.39 9.91
C ILE A 101 28.63 -11.38 9.04
N GLY A 102 27.98 -11.88 7.98
CA GLY A 102 27.23 -11.08 7.01
C GLY A 102 28.05 -10.73 5.78
N GLU A 103 27.54 -11.15 4.62
CA GLU A 103 27.73 -10.37 3.41
C GLU A 103 27.14 -8.98 3.71
N ASN A 104 27.99 -8.04 4.06
CA ASN A 104 27.66 -6.62 4.09
C ASN A 104 28.19 -6.04 2.78
N PRO A 105 27.46 -6.22 1.66
CA PRO A 105 27.85 -5.60 0.42
C PRO A 105 27.83 -4.09 0.61
N ILE A 106 28.96 -3.45 0.37
CA ILE A 106 29.10 -1.98 0.37
C ILE A 106 28.80 -1.42 -1.04
N LYS A 107 28.75 -2.31 -2.04
CA LYS A 107 28.44 -2.01 -3.44
C LYS A 107 27.14 -2.70 -3.85
N PRO A 108 26.43 -2.18 -4.86
CA PRO A 108 25.27 -2.86 -5.42
C PRO A 108 25.60 -4.29 -5.87
N VAL A 109 24.66 -5.22 -5.67
CA VAL A 109 24.78 -6.62 -6.11
C VAL A 109 23.77 -6.86 -7.22
N ARG A 110 24.25 -7.15 -8.43
CA ARG A 110 23.43 -7.33 -9.65
C ARG A 110 22.50 -6.19 -10.04
N ASP A 111 22.67 -5.00 -9.45
CA ASP A 111 21.86 -3.77 -9.54
C ASP A 111 21.01 -3.47 -8.29
N ILE A 112 20.86 -4.43 -7.37
CA ILE A 112 20.19 -4.19 -6.09
C ILE A 112 21.05 -3.27 -5.22
N PRO A 113 20.49 -2.18 -4.66
CA PRO A 113 21.22 -1.29 -3.78
C PRO A 113 21.88 -2.04 -2.62
N ALA A 114 23.11 -1.64 -2.28
CA ALA A 114 23.96 -2.34 -1.32
C ALA A 114 23.28 -2.64 0.02
N GLU A 115 22.57 -1.66 0.60
CA GLU A 115 21.81 -1.87 1.84
C GLU A 115 20.65 -2.85 1.69
N VAL A 116 19.94 -2.86 0.56
CA VAL A 116 18.84 -3.80 0.31
C VAL A 116 19.38 -5.20 0.11
N ALA A 117 20.53 -5.33 -0.57
CA ALA A 117 21.24 -6.60 -0.73
C ALA A 117 21.70 -7.14 0.64
N TRP A 118 22.25 -6.28 1.51
CA TRP A 118 22.53 -6.64 2.90
C TRP A 118 21.28 -7.20 3.56
N TYR A 119 20.17 -6.44 3.58
CA TYR A 119 18.95 -6.85 4.29
C TYR A 119 18.39 -8.17 3.77
N ALA A 120 18.43 -8.36 2.44
CA ALA A 120 18.09 -9.62 1.82
C ALA A 120 18.94 -10.75 2.41
N TYR A 121 20.27 -10.66 2.46
CA TYR A 121 21.15 -11.69 3.06
C TYR A 121 21.06 -11.80 4.58
N SER A 122 20.62 -10.76 5.28
CA SER A 122 20.46 -10.77 6.75
C SER A 122 19.14 -11.38 7.21
N CYS A 123 18.11 -11.43 6.35
CA CYS A 123 16.85 -12.08 6.69
C CYS A 123 17.05 -13.53 7.18
N SER A 124 16.66 -13.83 8.41
CA SER A 124 16.80 -15.17 9.00
C SER A 124 15.79 -16.19 8.44
N GLN A 125 14.88 -15.77 7.56
CA GLN A 125 13.84 -16.60 6.94
C GLN A 125 12.92 -17.29 7.96
N CYS A 126 12.76 -16.70 9.15
CA CYS A 126 11.98 -17.25 10.28
C CYS A 126 10.47 -17.33 10.02
N GLY A 127 9.92 -16.42 9.20
CA GLY A 127 8.51 -16.45 8.79
C GLY A 127 7.54 -15.64 9.65
N TYR A 128 7.98 -14.96 10.72
CA TYR A 128 7.08 -14.15 11.57
C TYR A 128 6.35 -13.03 10.82
N CYS A 129 6.94 -12.52 9.74
CA CYS A 129 6.32 -11.51 8.89
C CYS A 129 5.28 -12.07 7.90
N VAL A 130 5.06 -13.39 7.84
CA VAL A 130 4.20 -14.02 6.82
C VAL A 130 2.74 -13.93 7.23
N GLU A 131 2.38 -14.46 8.40
CA GLU A 131 0.98 -14.52 8.86
C GLU A 131 0.38 -13.12 9.06
N GLU A 132 1.20 -12.17 9.50
CA GLU A 132 0.82 -10.78 9.76
C GLU A 132 0.80 -9.90 8.49
N CYS A 133 1.23 -10.43 7.33
CA CYS A 133 1.30 -9.64 6.11
C CYS A 133 -0.07 -9.58 5.43
N ASP A 134 -0.62 -8.37 5.29
CA ASP A 134 -1.94 -8.16 4.67
C ASP A 134 -2.02 -8.69 3.24
N GLN A 135 -0.94 -8.55 2.47
CA GLN A 135 -0.86 -9.16 1.13
C GLN A 135 -0.86 -10.68 1.15
N PHE A 136 -0.32 -11.30 2.21
CA PHE A 136 -0.24 -12.74 2.30
C PHE A 136 -1.61 -13.31 2.65
N TYR A 137 -2.26 -12.87 3.74
CA TYR A 137 -3.57 -13.43 4.07
C TYR A 137 -4.65 -13.08 3.05
N GLY A 138 -4.54 -11.93 2.36
CA GLY A 138 -5.46 -11.57 1.27
C GLY A 138 -5.33 -12.42 -0.01
N ARG A 139 -4.17 -13.05 -0.27
CA ARG A 139 -3.90 -13.83 -1.49
C ARG A 139 -3.61 -15.31 -1.28
N GLY A 140 -3.08 -15.68 -0.11
CA GLY A 140 -2.63 -17.03 0.24
C GLY A 140 -1.27 -17.46 -0.32
N TRP A 141 -0.48 -16.58 -0.97
CA TRP A 141 0.78 -16.94 -1.62
C TRP A 141 2.01 -16.31 -0.97
N GLU A 142 2.96 -17.15 -0.54
CA GLU A 142 4.12 -16.72 0.25
C GLU A 142 5.04 -15.73 -0.48
N SER A 143 5.10 -15.77 -1.82
CA SER A 143 5.88 -14.84 -2.65
C SER A 143 5.53 -13.36 -2.41
N GLN A 144 4.33 -13.09 -1.88
CA GLN A 144 3.85 -11.75 -1.57
C GLN A 144 4.23 -11.27 -0.16
N SER A 145 4.62 -12.21 0.71
CA SER A 145 5.13 -11.90 2.05
C SER A 145 6.53 -11.28 1.98
N PRO A 146 6.95 -10.52 3.01
CA PRO A 146 8.31 -10.00 3.06
C PRO A 146 9.39 -11.10 3.00
N ARG A 147 9.16 -12.24 3.67
CA ARG A 147 10.08 -13.38 3.63
C ARG A 147 10.27 -13.89 2.21
N GLY A 148 9.17 -14.10 1.48
CA GLY A 148 9.20 -14.55 0.09
C GLY A 148 9.94 -13.56 -0.82
N LYS A 149 9.72 -12.26 -0.66
CA LYS A 149 10.42 -11.22 -1.42
C LYS A 149 11.92 -11.19 -1.11
N TRP A 150 12.31 -11.35 0.15
CA TRP A 150 13.71 -11.46 0.53
C TRP A 150 14.40 -12.68 -0.06
N TYR A 151 13.72 -13.84 -0.01
CA TYR A 151 14.21 -15.06 -0.62
C TYR A 151 14.42 -14.85 -2.12
N TRP A 152 13.41 -14.34 -2.82
CA TRP A 152 13.46 -14.09 -4.25
C TRP A 152 14.58 -13.12 -4.64
N LEU A 153 14.80 -12.04 -3.89
CA LEU A 153 15.91 -11.12 -4.14
C LEU A 153 17.27 -11.80 -4.05
N ARG A 154 17.46 -12.77 -3.14
CA ARG A 154 18.70 -13.56 -3.09
C ARG A 154 18.86 -14.40 -4.34
N GLU A 155 17.80 -15.08 -4.79
CA GLU A 155 17.83 -15.88 -6.03
C GLU A 155 18.21 -15.03 -7.24
N TYR A 156 17.67 -13.81 -7.32
CA TYR A 156 18.04 -12.84 -8.35
C TYR A 156 19.52 -12.41 -8.25
N MET A 157 19.99 -12.04 -7.06
CA MET A 157 21.38 -11.61 -6.81
C MET A 157 22.40 -12.72 -7.07
N GLU A 158 22.05 -13.98 -6.79
CA GLU A 158 22.88 -15.16 -7.08
C GLU A 158 22.75 -15.64 -8.54
N GLY A 159 21.76 -15.10 -9.25
CA GLY A 159 21.57 -15.30 -10.67
C GLY A 159 20.88 -16.56 -11.10
N ARG A 160 20.09 -17.10 -10.19
CA ARG A 160 19.12 -18.14 -10.48
C ARG A 160 17.80 -17.58 -10.97
N GLU A 161 17.57 -16.27 -10.83
CA GLU A 161 16.39 -15.60 -11.37
C GLU A 161 16.64 -14.28 -12.11
N GLN A 162 15.62 -13.85 -12.86
CA GLN A 162 15.59 -12.59 -13.62
C GLN A 162 14.33 -11.76 -13.28
N TRP A 163 14.43 -10.44 -13.40
CA TRP A 163 13.25 -9.57 -13.29
C TRP A 163 12.25 -9.83 -14.43
N ASN A 164 10.98 -9.92 -14.07
CA ASN A 164 9.85 -9.78 -14.99
C ASN A 164 8.82 -8.81 -14.39
N GLN A 165 7.79 -8.45 -15.16
CA GLN A 165 6.78 -7.49 -14.70
C GLN A 165 6.02 -8.00 -13.45
N GLN A 166 5.72 -9.29 -13.38
CA GLN A 166 5.04 -9.89 -12.21
C GLN A 166 5.83 -9.71 -10.91
N MET A 167 7.17 -9.80 -10.96
CA MET A 167 8.03 -9.57 -9.81
C MET A 167 8.09 -8.07 -9.44
N VAL A 168 8.09 -7.17 -10.42
CA VAL A 168 7.98 -5.72 -10.18
C VAL A 168 6.65 -5.42 -9.48
N ASP A 169 5.55 -5.95 -10.00
CA ASP A 169 4.20 -5.80 -9.44
C ASP A 169 4.13 -6.35 -8.01
N THR A 170 4.79 -7.47 -7.73
CA THR A 170 4.87 -8.06 -6.38
C THR A 170 5.56 -7.12 -5.38
N ILE A 171 6.61 -6.40 -5.77
CA ILE A 171 7.25 -5.38 -4.92
C ILE A 171 6.31 -4.16 -4.76
N LEU A 172 5.67 -3.73 -5.85
CA LEU A 172 4.77 -2.58 -5.86
C LEU A 172 3.48 -2.82 -5.07
N ALA A 173 2.96 -4.05 -5.00
CA ALA A 173 1.68 -4.35 -4.36
C ALA A 173 1.71 -4.31 -2.82
N CYS A 174 2.91 -4.24 -2.20
CA CYS A 174 2.99 -4.10 -0.74
C CYS A 174 2.22 -2.85 -0.27
N THR A 175 1.39 -3.02 0.76
CA THR A 175 0.51 -1.98 1.34
C THR A 175 1.26 -0.86 2.06
N THR A 176 2.59 -0.97 2.20
CA THR A 176 3.44 -0.05 2.96
C THR A 176 2.97 0.17 4.41
N CYS A 177 2.32 -0.86 4.99
CA CYS A 177 1.70 -0.72 6.30
C CYS A 177 2.70 -0.77 7.46
N GLU A 178 3.93 -1.24 7.24
CA GLU A 178 5.00 -1.41 8.24
C GLU A 178 4.77 -2.42 9.37
N LEU A 179 3.66 -3.17 9.38
CA LEU A 179 3.46 -4.21 10.42
C LEU A 179 4.60 -5.25 10.41
N CYS A 180 5.14 -5.57 9.23
CA CYS A 180 6.30 -6.44 9.10
C CYS A 180 7.61 -5.85 9.68
N ASN A 181 7.78 -4.52 9.71
CA ASN A 181 8.94 -3.88 10.34
C ASN A 181 8.90 -4.14 11.85
N LEU A 182 7.72 -3.99 12.46
CA LEU A 182 7.49 -4.23 13.89
C LEU A 182 7.72 -5.71 14.27
N ARG A 183 7.27 -6.64 13.44
CA ARG A 183 7.35 -8.09 13.71
C ARG A 183 8.72 -8.72 13.40
N CYS A 184 9.60 -8.02 12.70
CA CYS A 184 10.89 -8.58 12.28
C CYS A 184 11.84 -8.75 13.48
N SER A 185 12.21 -10.00 13.81
CA SER A 185 13.15 -10.31 14.90
C SER A 185 14.55 -9.77 14.69
N GLU A 186 14.92 -9.51 13.43
CA GLU A 186 16.21 -8.91 13.03
C GLU A 186 16.11 -7.38 12.88
N SER A 187 14.95 -6.78 13.16
CA SER A 187 14.68 -5.34 13.00
C SER A 187 15.04 -4.81 11.61
N LEU A 188 14.80 -5.59 10.56
CA LEU A 188 15.06 -5.16 9.19
C LEU A 188 14.08 -4.05 8.77
N PRO A 189 14.55 -3.00 8.05
CA PRO A 189 13.70 -1.96 7.51
C PRO A 189 13.00 -2.45 6.23
N ILE A 190 12.02 -3.35 6.39
CA ILE A 190 11.38 -4.05 5.27
C ILE A 190 10.65 -3.09 4.33
N GLU A 191 9.74 -2.27 4.85
CA GLU A 191 9.03 -1.28 4.03
C GLU A 191 10.00 -0.29 3.37
N PRO A 192 10.96 0.34 4.09
CA PRO A 192 11.88 1.29 3.46
C PRO A 192 12.72 0.64 2.34
N ALA A 193 13.05 -0.65 2.48
CA ALA A 193 13.72 -1.39 1.42
C ALA A 193 12.84 -1.60 0.18
N TRP A 194 11.54 -1.87 0.35
CA TRP A 194 10.59 -1.88 -0.76
C TRP A 194 10.48 -0.51 -1.40
N LEU A 195 10.34 0.57 -0.62
CA LEU A 195 10.27 1.92 -1.17
C LEU A 195 11.53 2.26 -1.99
N LYS A 196 12.72 1.89 -1.50
CA LYS A 196 13.97 2.06 -2.25
C LYS A 196 13.99 1.27 -3.56
N LEU A 197 13.54 0.01 -3.53
CA LEU A 197 13.43 -0.80 -4.74
C LEU A 197 12.41 -0.25 -5.72
N ARG A 198 11.29 0.32 -5.26
CA ARG A 198 10.31 0.96 -6.15
C ARG A 198 10.90 2.17 -6.87
N GLY A 199 11.69 2.99 -6.17
CA GLY A 199 12.45 4.07 -6.79
C GLY A 199 13.40 3.57 -7.87
N LYS A 200 14.20 2.55 -7.55
CA LYS A 200 15.08 1.92 -8.55
C LYS A 200 14.28 1.40 -9.75
N LEU A 201 13.28 0.56 -9.51
CA LEU A 201 12.54 -0.13 -10.58
C LEU A 201 11.76 0.85 -11.46
N VAL A 202 10.99 1.76 -10.87
CA VAL A 202 10.06 2.61 -11.63
C VAL A 202 10.71 3.93 -12.04
N HIS A 203 11.42 4.61 -11.13
CA HIS A 203 12.01 5.92 -11.42
C HIS A 203 13.34 5.81 -12.16
N GLU A 204 14.24 4.91 -11.77
CA GLU A 204 15.57 4.78 -12.43
C GLU A 204 15.49 3.87 -13.66
N ASP A 205 15.04 2.62 -13.51
CA ASP A 205 15.01 1.60 -14.56
C ASP A 205 13.82 1.72 -15.52
N LYS A 206 12.91 2.67 -15.26
CA LYS A 206 11.70 2.95 -16.05
C LYS A 206 10.82 1.71 -16.28
N ARG A 207 10.75 0.81 -15.29
CA ARG A 207 9.76 -0.27 -15.28
C ARG A 207 8.36 0.30 -15.11
N MET A 208 7.39 -0.44 -15.62
CA MET A 208 5.99 -0.08 -15.53
C MET A 208 5.50 -0.21 -14.09
N THR A 209 4.75 0.80 -13.62
CA THR A 209 3.94 0.72 -12.39
C THR A 209 2.51 0.35 -12.75
N PHE A 210 1.62 0.17 -11.77
CA PHE A 210 0.22 -0.16 -12.09
C PHE A 210 -0.42 0.93 -12.99
N PRO A 211 -1.01 0.55 -14.14
CA PRO A 211 -1.54 1.49 -15.15
C PRO A 211 -2.36 2.67 -14.62
N PRO A 212 -3.27 2.49 -13.63
CA PRO A 212 -4.11 3.58 -13.14
C PRO A 212 -3.32 4.75 -12.53
N PHE A 213 -2.09 4.52 -12.06
CA PHE A 213 -1.23 5.61 -11.57
C PHE A 213 -0.81 6.59 -12.68
N GLU A 214 -0.78 6.18 -13.95
CA GLU A 214 -0.53 7.11 -15.06
C GLU A 214 -1.65 8.14 -15.18
N MET A 215 -2.90 7.69 -15.01
CA MET A 215 -4.07 8.59 -14.98
C MET A 215 -4.00 9.55 -13.78
N MET A 216 -3.69 9.02 -12.59
CA MET A 216 -3.55 9.85 -11.39
C MET A 216 -2.43 10.89 -11.54
N VAL A 217 -1.30 10.54 -12.15
CA VAL A 217 -0.19 11.47 -12.43
C VAL A 217 -0.63 12.54 -13.44
N ALA A 218 -1.31 12.17 -14.52
CA ALA A 218 -1.81 13.12 -15.52
C ALA A 218 -2.82 14.09 -14.89
N ALA A 219 -3.78 13.59 -14.11
CA ALA A 219 -4.76 14.38 -13.39
C ALA A 219 -4.09 15.33 -12.38
N ASN A 220 -3.04 14.88 -11.68
CA ASN A 220 -2.33 15.72 -10.74
C ASN A 220 -1.55 16.85 -11.42
N TYR A 221 -0.87 16.60 -12.53
CA TYR A 221 -0.22 17.66 -13.28
C TYR A 221 -1.22 18.69 -13.83
N SER A 222 -2.43 18.24 -14.22
CA SER A 222 -3.44 19.13 -14.80
C SER A 222 -4.26 19.88 -13.75
N GLN A 223 -4.62 19.24 -12.64
CA GLN A 223 -5.65 19.72 -11.71
C GLN A 223 -5.18 19.71 -10.22
N GLY A 224 -3.99 19.18 -9.94
CA GLY A 224 -3.44 19.10 -8.58
C GLY A 224 -4.15 18.09 -7.67
N ASN A 225 -4.81 17.07 -8.24
CA ASN A 225 -5.45 15.97 -7.51
C ASN A 225 -5.45 14.67 -8.32
N ILE A 226 -5.75 13.54 -7.67
CA ILE A 226 -5.77 12.22 -8.30
C ILE A 226 -7.15 11.79 -8.82
N TRP A 227 -8.20 12.56 -8.54
CA TRP A 227 -9.59 12.21 -8.81
C TRP A 227 -10.15 12.85 -10.08
N ALA A 228 -9.28 13.45 -10.91
CA ALA A 228 -9.69 14.24 -12.08
C ALA A 228 -10.78 15.30 -11.75
N GLY A 229 -10.79 15.82 -10.52
CA GLY A 229 -11.65 16.93 -10.14
C GLY A 229 -11.11 18.25 -10.68
N LEU A 230 -11.96 19.14 -11.19
CA LEU A 230 -11.51 20.42 -11.71
C LEU A 230 -10.87 21.27 -10.63
N ARG A 231 -9.76 21.94 -10.97
CA ARG A 231 -9.01 22.82 -10.07
C ARG A 231 -9.89 23.91 -9.44
N LYS A 232 -10.77 24.49 -10.27
CA LYS A 232 -11.68 25.58 -9.88
C LYS A 232 -12.66 25.16 -8.76
N ASN A 233 -12.98 23.87 -8.66
CA ASN A 233 -13.93 23.31 -7.70
C ASN A 233 -13.28 22.91 -6.36
N ARG A 234 -11.97 23.17 -6.17
CA ARG A 234 -11.24 22.68 -4.98
C ARG A 234 -11.77 23.23 -3.66
N ALA A 235 -12.32 24.44 -3.69
CA ALA A 235 -12.80 25.12 -2.49
C ALA A 235 -14.30 24.91 -2.23
N ASP A 236 -15.02 24.19 -3.08
CA ASP A 236 -16.49 24.06 -3.03
C ASP A 236 -17.01 23.42 -1.74
N TRP A 237 -16.17 22.67 -1.02
CA TRP A 237 -16.54 22.04 0.25
C TRP A 237 -16.44 23.01 1.43
N PHE A 238 -15.72 24.14 1.31
CA PHE A 238 -15.41 25.00 2.44
C PHE A 238 -16.67 25.73 2.93
N PRO A 239 -17.03 25.69 4.23
CA PRO A 239 -18.23 26.35 4.72
C PRO A 239 -18.19 27.87 4.50
N SER A 240 -19.22 28.42 3.86
CA SER A 240 -19.25 29.82 3.42
C SER A 240 -19.19 30.82 4.59
N ASP A 241 -19.77 30.47 5.74
CA ASP A 241 -19.75 31.26 6.96
C ASP A 241 -18.37 31.28 7.66
N LEU A 242 -17.47 30.36 7.32
CA LEU A 242 -16.07 30.39 7.78
C LEU A 242 -15.13 31.05 6.76
N TRP A 243 -15.61 31.42 5.57
CA TRP A 243 -14.76 31.87 4.47
C TRP A 243 -13.96 33.13 4.81
N GLU A 244 -14.58 34.13 5.43
CA GLU A 244 -13.88 35.36 5.82
C GLU A 244 -12.87 35.10 6.95
N LYS A 245 -13.19 34.19 7.87
CA LYS A 245 -12.38 33.91 9.06
C LYS A 245 -11.17 33.03 8.77
N HIS A 246 -11.30 32.08 7.85
CA HIS A 246 -10.30 31.02 7.62
C HIS A 246 -10.01 30.71 6.15
N GLY A 247 -10.61 31.45 5.21
CA GLY A 247 -10.45 31.22 3.78
C GLY A 247 -9.07 31.61 3.23
N PRO A 248 -8.87 31.52 1.90
CA PRO A 248 -7.57 31.73 1.26
C PRO A 248 -6.97 33.13 1.41
N ASP A 249 -7.81 34.14 1.65
CA ASP A 249 -7.37 35.53 1.84
C ASP A 249 -7.02 35.85 3.30
N HIS A 250 -7.40 34.99 4.26
CA HIS A 250 -7.03 35.12 5.67
C HIS A 250 -5.57 34.71 5.91
N LYS A 251 -4.92 35.31 6.92
CA LYS A 251 -3.52 35.06 7.28
C LYS A 251 -3.38 34.58 8.72
N SER A 252 -3.07 33.30 8.88
CA SER A 252 -2.69 32.67 10.15
C SER A 252 -1.27 32.10 10.09
N GLN A 253 -0.68 31.84 11.27
CA GLN A 253 0.56 31.06 11.41
C GLN A 253 0.36 29.57 11.10
N ALA A 254 -0.88 29.09 11.08
CA ALA A 254 -1.24 27.74 10.71
C ALA A 254 -2.01 27.70 9.38
N VAL A 255 -1.74 26.69 8.56
CA VAL A 255 -2.51 26.37 7.36
C VAL A 255 -3.27 25.07 7.57
N TYR A 256 -4.55 25.02 7.22
CA TYR A 256 -5.26 23.75 7.07
C TYR A 256 -5.04 23.20 5.67
N PHE A 257 -4.39 22.03 5.60
CA PHE A 257 -4.19 21.26 4.38
C PHE A 257 -5.23 20.13 4.33
N ALA A 258 -6.25 20.28 3.49
CA ALA A 258 -7.37 19.35 3.41
C ALA A 258 -7.00 18.05 2.69
N GLY A 259 -6.14 18.13 1.67
CA GLY A 259 -5.78 17.00 0.82
C GLY A 259 -6.84 16.72 -0.26
N CYS A 260 -6.53 15.80 -1.17
CA CYS A 260 -7.34 15.62 -2.39
C CYS A 260 -8.64 14.83 -2.15
N THR A 261 -8.60 13.73 -1.40
CA THR A 261 -9.79 12.88 -1.21
C THR A 261 -10.84 13.60 -0.38
N ALA A 262 -10.43 14.32 0.68
CA ALA A 262 -11.34 15.12 1.49
C ALA A 262 -11.84 16.39 0.76
N SER A 263 -11.14 16.87 -0.28
CA SER A 263 -11.63 18.03 -1.06
C SER A 263 -12.63 17.66 -2.15
N TYR A 264 -12.52 16.46 -2.74
CA TYR A 264 -13.28 16.08 -3.94
C TYR A 264 -14.27 14.93 -3.72
N VAL A 265 -13.99 13.99 -2.81
CA VAL A 265 -14.77 12.75 -2.67
C VAL A 265 -15.49 12.69 -1.32
N ALA A 266 -14.74 12.71 -0.22
CA ALA A 266 -15.27 12.64 1.14
C ALA A 266 -15.23 14.03 1.79
N LYS A 267 -16.06 14.95 1.25
CA LYS A 267 -16.07 16.37 1.60
C LYS A 267 -16.44 16.64 3.05
N ASP A 268 -17.24 15.75 3.63
CA ASP A 268 -17.67 15.79 5.02
C ASP A 268 -16.50 15.79 6.01
N ILE A 269 -15.40 15.08 5.70
CA ILE A 269 -14.18 15.05 6.52
C ILE A 269 -13.58 16.46 6.64
N ALA A 270 -13.41 17.14 5.50
CA ALA A 270 -12.80 18.46 5.47
C ALA A 270 -13.71 19.50 6.12
N MET A 271 -15.02 19.47 5.82
CA MET A 271 -16.04 20.31 6.44
C MET A 271 -16.06 20.14 7.96
N ALA A 272 -16.09 18.91 8.44
CA ALA A 272 -16.14 18.63 9.87
C ALA A 272 -14.85 19.03 10.59
N THR A 273 -13.69 18.82 9.96
CA THR A 273 -12.41 19.22 10.56
C THR A 273 -12.33 20.73 10.75
N VAL A 274 -12.68 21.54 9.74
CA VAL A 274 -12.61 22.99 9.89
C VAL A 274 -13.58 23.52 10.94
N ARG A 275 -14.76 22.89 11.09
CA ARG A 275 -15.71 23.19 12.17
C ARG A 275 -15.12 22.90 13.55
N LEU A 276 -14.52 21.73 13.74
CA LEU A 276 -13.89 21.37 15.01
C LEU A 276 -12.76 22.32 15.39
N LEU A 277 -11.91 22.67 14.41
CA LEU A 277 -10.82 23.61 14.63
C LEU A 277 -11.36 25.00 15.01
N ASP A 278 -12.38 25.49 14.31
CA ASP A 278 -13.03 26.78 14.58
C ASP A 278 -13.65 26.83 15.99
N GLU A 279 -14.41 25.80 16.37
CA GLU A 279 -15.04 25.65 17.69
C GLU A 279 -14.02 25.53 18.82
N ALA A 280 -12.86 24.94 18.54
CA ALA A 280 -11.73 24.89 19.47
C ALA A 280 -10.91 26.19 19.52
N GLY A 281 -11.34 27.23 18.81
CA GLY A 281 -10.67 28.53 18.77
C GLY A 281 -9.33 28.51 18.05
N ILE A 282 -9.11 27.57 17.13
CA ILE A 282 -7.88 27.45 16.36
C ILE A 282 -7.96 28.34 15.13
N ASP A 283 -7.04 29.30 15.03
CA ASP A 283 -6.93 30.15 13.86
C ASP A 283 -6.09 29.50 12.75
N PHE A 284 -6.61 29.39 11.53
CA PHE A 284 -5.91 28.80 10.38
C PHE A 284 -6.30 29.45 9.05
N THR A 285 -5.42 29.32 8.06
CA THR A 285 -5.66 29.70 6.65
C THR A 285 -5.88 28.45 5.80
N TYR A 286 -6.93 28.42 4.99
CA TYR A 286 -7.09 27.39 3.95
C TYR A 286 -6.36 27.78 2.65
N LEU A 287 -5.63 26.86 2.03
CA LEU A 287 -4.88 27.13 0.79
C LEU A 287 -5.75 27.27 -0.47
N GLY A 288 -7.00 26.79 -0.45
CA GLY A 288 -7.90 26.83 -1.61
C GLY A 288 -7.28 26.22 -2.86
N THR A 289 -7.41 26.92 -3.99
CA THR A 289 -6.91 26.50 -5.31
C THR A 289 -5.37 26.56 -5.45
N LYS A 290 -4.61 26.74 -4.37
CA LYS A 290 -3.14 26.59 -4.34
C LYS A 290 -2.68 25.24 -3.80
N GLU A 291 -3.52 24.54 -3.04
CA GLU A 291 -3.20 23.23 -2.46
C GLU A 291 -3.15 22.13 -3.52
N ASN A 292 -2.19 21.20 -3.53
CA ASN A 292 -2.21 20.04 -4.43
C ASN A 292 -2.45 18.73 -3.66
N CYS A 293 -2.43 17.58 -4.33
CA CYS A 293 -2.35 16.29 -3.65
C CYS A 293 -1.11 16.27 -2.75
N CYS A 294 -1.14 15.57 -1.61
CA CYS A 294 0.06 15.35 -0.81
C CYS A 294 1.13 14.50 -1.51
N ALA A 295 0.78 13.88 -2.65
CA ALA A 295 1.63 13.07 -3.52
C ALA A 295 2.06 11.71 -2.96
N THR A 296 1.43 11.24 -1.87
CA THR A 296 1.61 9.87 -1.35
C THR A 296 1.48 8.80 -2.44
N PRO A 297 0.46 8.80 -3.32
CA PRO A 297 0.32 7.79 -4.37
C PRO A 297 1.54 7.70 -5.30
N PHE A 298 2.17 8.84 -5.61
CA PHE A 298 3.32 8.91 -6.53
C PHE A 298 4.61 8.45 -5.86
N LEU A 299 4.77 8.73 -4.56
CA LEU A 299 5.88 8.19 -3.78
C LEU A 299 5.82 6.65 -3.76
N VAL A 300 4.67 6.10 -3.38
CA VAL A 300 4.53 4.66 -3.13
C VAL A 300 4.44 3.84 -4.42
N CYS A 301 3.99 4.40 -5.56
CA CYS A 301 4.02 3.70 -6.84
C CYS A 301 5.34 3.86 -7.62
N GLY A 302 6.31 4.59 -7.06
CA GLY A 302 7.64 4.80 -7.66
C GLY A 302 7.73 5.91 -8.71
N LYS A 303 6.67 6.71 -8.90
CA LYS A 303 6.65 7.89 -9.81
C LYS A 303 7.26 9.12 -9.13
N TRP A 304 8.53 9.02 -8.76
CA TRP A 304 9.20 10.02 -7.91
C TRP A 304 9.34 11.41 -8.55
N ASP A 305 9.36 11.52 -9.88
CA ASP A 305 9.35 12.82 -10.56
C ASP A 305 8.06 13.61 -10.26
N ALA A 306 6.90 12.96 -10.37
CA ALA A 306 5.61 13.57 -10.05
C ALA A 306 5.47 13.86 -8.55
N PHE A 307 6.01 12.99 -7.71
CA PHE A 307 6.08 13.23 -6.27
C PHE A 307 6.90 14.49 -5.94
N MET A 308 8.13 14.59 -6.45
CA MET A 308 9.03 15.73 -6.17
C MET A 308 8.48 17.06 -6.70
N ASP A 309 7.89 17.09 -7.90
CA ASP A 309 7.25 18.28 -8.45
C ASP A 309 6.09 18.76 -7.56
N THR A 310 5.20 17.85 -7.18
CA THR A 310 4.03 18.17 -6.35
C THR A 310 4.44 18.62 -4.95
N MET A 311 5.42 17.95 -4.34
CA MET A 311 5.98 18.33 -3.04
C MET A 311 6.52 19.77 -3.08
N LYS A 312 7.32 20.12 -4.09
CA LYS A 312 7.88 21.47 -4.25
C LYS A 312 6.77 22.53 -4.32
N LYS A 313 5.73 22.28 -5.11
CA LYS A 313 4.57 23.18 -5.23
C LYS A 313 3.84 23.36 -3.91
N ASN A 314 3.62 22.28 -3.15
CA ASN A 314 2.96 22.36 -1.84
C ASN A 314 3.81 23.14 -0.82
N ILE A 315 5.10 22.83 -0.71
CA ILE A 315 6.02 23.56 0.20
C ILE A 315 6.02 25.05 -0.14
N GLN A 316 6.10 25.39 -1.42
CA GLN A 316 6.07 26.77 -1.89
C GLN A 316 4.73 27.45 -1.53
N ALA A 317 3.60 26.79 -1.77
CA ALA A 317 2.28 27.34 -1.46
C ALA A 317 2.10 27.66 0.03
N VAL A 318 2.63 26.81 0.93
CA VAL A 318 2.60 27.09 2.38
C VAL A 318 3.57 28.21 2.74
N LYS A 319 4.79 28.25 2.19
CA LYS A 319 5.73 29.35 2.45
C LYS A 319 5.16 30.71 2.04
N GLU A 320 4.42 30.77 0.94
CA GLU A 320 3.78 32.00 0.45
C GLU A 320 2.65 32.53 1.35
N THR A 321 2.08 31.70 2.24
CA THR A 321 1.14 32.21 3.24
C THR A 321 1.84 32.88 4.42
N GLY A 322 3.13 32.56 4.64
CA GLY A 322 3.88 32.96 5.82
C GLY A 322 3.65 32.03 7.02
N ALA A 323 2.91 30.94 6.86
CA ALA A 323 2.67 29.95 7.91
C ALA A 323 3.89 29.06 8.15
N ASP A 324 4.10 28.67 9.40
CA ASP A 324 5.14 27.71 9.80
C ASP A 324 4.55 26.36 10.23
N THR A 325 3.22 26.24 10.26
CA THR A 325 2.53 25.05 10.75
C THR A 325 1.46 24.60 9.75
N VAL A 326 1.43 23.30 9.45
CA VAL A 326 0.40 22.66 8.63
C VAL A 326 -0.45 21.74 9.52
N LEU A 327 -1.75 22.00 9.55
CA LEU A 327 -2.78 21.17 10.15
C LEU A 327 -3.35 20.23 9.08
N THR A 328 -3.51 18.95 9.40
CA THR A 328 -4.07 17.96 8.48
C THR A 328 -5.20 17.16 9.12
N SER A 329 -6.14 16.68 8.29
CA SER A 329 -7.16 15.70 8.65
C SER A 329 -6.85 14.28 8.17
N CYS A 330 -5.93 14.15 7.21
CA CYS A 330 -5.61 12.89 6.58
C CYS A 330 -4.23 12.39 7.05
N PRO A 331 -4.12 11.16 7.57
CA PRO A 331 -2.85 10.55 7.99
C PRO A 331 -1.78 10.46 6.92
N ALA A 332 -2.18 10.20 5.67
CA ALA A 332 -1.22 10.19 4.58
C ALA A 332 -0.65 11.60 4.39
N CYS A 333 -1.48 12.65 4.46
CA CYS A 333 -1.00 14.02 4.40
C CYS A 333 -0.12 14.37 5.61
N ASP A 334 -0.50 13.94 6.81
CA ASP A 334 0.31 14.10 8.03
C ASP A 334 1.69 13.47 7.87
N MET A 335 1.77 12.19 7.47
CA MET A 335 3.04 11.51 7.20
C MET A 335 3.90 12.28 6.17
N MET A 336 3.28 12.77 5.10
CA MET A 336 4.00 13.52 4.07
C MET A 336 4.60 14.79 4.66
N TRP A 337 3.83 15.60 5.37
CA TRP A 337 4.32 16.88 5.92
C TRP A 337 5.24 16.71 7.14
N ARG A 338 4.98 15.72 8.00
CA ARG A 338 5.70 15.45 9.25
C ARG A 338 7.06 14.80 9.01
N SER A 339 7.15 13.88 8.05
CA SER A 339 8.33 13.01 7.88
C SER A 339 8.91 13.06 6.47
N VAL A 340 8.10 12.79 5.44
CA VAL A 340 8.61 12.58 4.08
C VAL A 340 9.11 13.86 3.43
N TYR A 341 8.32 14.94 3.43
CA TYR A 341 8.69 16.22 2.86
C TYR A 341 9.97 16.79 3.49
N PRO A 342 10.15 16.80 4.83
CA PRO A 342 11.42 17.23 5.42
C PRO A 342 12.62 16.40 4.94
N GLU A 343 12.50 15.07 4.90
CA GLU A 343 13.59 14.20 4.43
C GLU A 343 13.97 14.46 2.97
N TRP A 344 12.97 14.59 2.11
CA TRP A 344 13.17 14.84 0.69
C TRP A 344 13.62 16.28 0.40
N ALA A 345 13.11 17.26 1.13
CA ALA A 345 13.59 18.63 1.07
C ALA A 345 15.08 18.69 1.43
N LYS A 346 15.50 17.99 2.49
CA LYS A 346 16.92 17.85 2.86
C LYS A 346 17.74 17.20 1.75
N LYS A 347 17.26 16.09 1.16
CA LYS A 347 17.93 15.43 0.02
C LYS A 347 18.11 16.34 -1.19
N LEU A 348 17.16 17.26 -1.41
CA LEU A 348 17.15 18.18 -2.56
C LEU A 348 17.75 19.57 -2.25
N GLY A 349 18.22 19.81 -1.02
CA GLY A 349 18.73 21.12 -0.60
C GLY A 349 17.66 22.23 -0.52
N ILE A 350 16.40 21.87 -0.31
CA ILE A 350 15.29 22.79 -0.13
C ILE A 350 15.19 23.12 1.37
N GLU A 351 15.23 24.41 1.70
CA GLU A 351 15.00 24.87 3.08
C GLU A 351 13.59 24.47 3.54
N TYR A 352 13.49 23.88 4.74
CA TYR A 352 12.23 23.39 5.28
C TYR A 352 12.11 23.72 6.78
N THR A 353 11.15 24.57 7.12
CA THR A 353 10.88 25.05 8.50
C THR A 353 9.46 24.75 8.96
N ILE A 354 8.67 24.04 8.14
CA ILE A 354 7.25 23.77 8.37
C ILE A 354 7.09 22.64 9.38
N LYS A 355 6.26 22.85 10.40
CA LYS A 355 5.83 21.84 11.37
C LYS A 355 4.49 21.25 10.94
N THR A 356 4.17 20.07 11.44
CA THR A 356 2.91 19.39 11.11
C THR A 356 2.22 18.91 12.37
N ARG A 357 0.90 19.06 12.38
CA ARG A 357 0.02 18.58 13.43
C ARG A 357 -1.20 17.93 12.79
N HIS A 358 -1.62 16.79 13.32
CA HIS A 358 -2.90 16.22 12.96
C HIS A 358 -4.00 16.88 13.79
N TYR A 359 -5.19 17.11 13.22
CA TYR A 359 -6.29 17.77 13.95
C TYR A 359 -6.63 17.07 15.26
N SER A 360 -6.50 15.73 15.31
CA SER A 360 -6.79 14.97 16.52
C SER A 360 -5.85 15.29 17.68
N GLU A 361 -4.58 15.61 17.40
CA GLU A 361 -3.63 16.06 18.43
C GLU A 361 -4.03 17.44 18.95
N VAL A 362 -4.40 18.36 18.05
CA VAL A 362 -4.87 19.70 18.42
C VAL A 362 -6.12 19.65 19.29
N MET A 363 -7.11 18.86 18.88
CA MET A 363 -8.37 18.72 19.63
C MET A 363 -8.16 18.03 20.97
N SER A 364 -7.36 16.96 21.02
CA SER A 364 -7.01 16.29 22.29
C SER A 364 -6.35 17.25 23.29
N GLU A 365 -5.41 18.08 22.85
CA GLU A 365 -4.77 19.08 23.71
C GLU A 365 -5.78 20.08 24.29
N LYS A 366 -6.70 20.59 23.46
CA LYS A 366 -7.76 21.51 23.89
C LYS A 366 -8.76 20.87 24.84
N ILE A 367 -9.09 19.60 24.64
CA ILE A 367 -9.92 18.82 25.56
C ILE A 367 -9.23 18.64 26.91
N LYS A 368 -7.95 18.26 26.91
CA LYS A 368 -7.15 18.03 28.12
C LYS A 368 -6.92 19.30 28.93
N SER A 369 -6.68 20.43 28.26
CA SER A 369 -6.53 21.74 28.93
C SER A 369 -7.85 22.26 29.49
N GLY A 370 -8.99 21.71 29.04
CA GLY A 370 -10.33 22.17 29.41
C GLY A 370 -10.81 23.40 28.63
N GLU A 371 -10.05 23.84 27.63
CA GLU A 371 -10.42 24.93 26.72
C GLU A 371 -11.53 24.55 25.75
N PHE A 372 -11.71 23.26 25.49
CA PHE A 372 -12.80 22.72 24.66
C PHE A 372 -13.51 21.57 25.37
N LYS A 373 -14.83 21.54 25.28
CA LYS A 373 -15.67 20.44 25.78
C LYS A 373 -16.85 20.23 24.85
N PHE A 374 -17.19 18.97 24.58
CA PHE A 374 -18.42 18.63 23.89
C PHE A 374 -19.63 18.92 24.80
N PRO A 375 -20.72 19.50 24.26
CA PRO A 375 -21.92 19.75 25.03
C PRO A 375 -22.66 18.43 25.30
N GLU A 376 -23.43 18.41 26.39
CA GLU A 376 -24.45 17.37 26.58
C GLU A 376 -25.48 17.48 25.47
N ASN A 377 -25.71 16.38 24.74
CA ASN A 377 -26.51 16.38 23.51
C ASN A 377 -27.78 15.51 23.59
N GLY A 378 -28.07 14.91 24.76
CA GLY A 378 -29.23 14.06 24.97
C GLY A 378 -29.28 12.80 24.08
N ALA A 379 -28.17 12.48 23.39
CA ALA A 379 -28.09 11.32 22.50
C ALA A 379 -28.16 10.01 23.30
N SER A 380 -28.73 8.98 22.69
CA SER A 380 -28.71 7.63 23.26
C SER A 380 -27.27 7.09 23.28
N PRO A 381 -26.89 6.30 24.30
CA PRO A 381 -25.58 5.66 24.32
C PRO A 381 -25.31 4.84 23.06
N ILE A 382 -24.17 5.08 22.42
CA ILE A 382 -23.73 4.34 21.23
C ILE A 382 -22.39 3.65 21.48
N LYS A 383 -22.25 2.41 21.00
CA LYS A 383 -20.97 1.70 21.05
C LYS A 383 -20.20 1.84 19.74
N VAL A 384 -19.01 2.42 19.81
CA VAL A 384 -18.13 2.62 18.66
C VAL A 384 -16.78 1.94 18.86
N THR A 385 -16.11 1.60 17.76
CA THR A 385 -14.72 1.15 17.79
C THR A 385 -13.82 2.03 16.94
N TRP A 386 -12.51 1.83 17.02
CA TRP A 386 -11.49 2.70 16.44
C TRP A 386 -10.54 1.98 15.49
N HIS A 387 -10.32 2.55 14.30
CA HIS A 387 -9.30 2.09 13.37
C HIS A 387 -8.02 2.92 13.45
N ASP A 388 -6.96 2.32 14.00
CA ASP A 388 -5.60 2.88 13.93
C ASP A 388 -5.03 2.72 12.51
N SER A 389 -5.16 3.77 11.69
CA SER A 389 -4.58 3.75 10.34
C SER A 389 -3.05 3.70 10.37
N CYS A 390 -2.45 3.05 9.36
CA CYS A 390 -1.01 2.77 9.34
C CYS A 390 -0.14 4.03 9.47
N HIS A 391 -0.46 5.09 8.71
CA HIS A 391 0.33 6.32 8.68
C HIS A 391 0.22 7.16 9.97
N ILE A 392 -0.96 7.22 10.61
CA ILE A 392 -1.11 8.01 11.86
C ILE A 392 -0.48 7.28 13.04
N GLY A 393 -0.65 5.95 13.08
CA GLY A 393 -0.14 5.11 14.16
C GLY A 393 1.33 4.80 13.99
N ARG A 394 1.68 3.86 13.10
CA ARG A 394 3.04 3.32 13.00
C ARG A 394 4.07 4.34 12.50
N VAL A 395 3.69 5.28 11.64
CA VAL A 395 4.63 6.28 11.12
C VAL A 395 4.67 7.54 12.00
N SER A 396 3.51 8.10 12.36
CA SER A 396 3.47 9.36 13.12
C SER A 396 3.42 9.20 14.65
N GLY A 397 3.20 7.99 15.16
CA GLY A 397 3.16 7.69 16.60
C GLY A 397 1.92 8.20 17.34
N VAL A 398 0.85 8.55 16.62
CA VAL A 398 -0.35 9.18 17.17
C VAL A 398 -1.44 8.14 17.39
N TYR A 399 -1.55 7.66 18.64
CA TYR A 399 -2.52 6.62 19.04
C TYR A 399 -3.59 7.12 20.00
N GLU A 400 -3.19 7.85 21.03
CA GLU A 400 -4.11 8.29 22.09
C GLU A 400 -4.96 9.50 21.71
N PRO A 401 -4.48 10.52 20.97
CA PRO A 401 -5.29 11.70 20.68
C PRO A 401 -6.67 11.41 20.03
N PRO A 402 -6.79 10.51 19.04
CA PRO A 402 -8.11 10.12 18.52
C PRO A 402 -9.01 9.47 19.58
N ARG A 403 -8.47 8.60 20.43
CA ARG A 403 -9.22 7.93 21.51
C ARG A 403 -9.71 8.92 22.56
N GLU A 404 -8.88 9.90 22.89
CA GLU A 404 -9.22 10.95 23.85
C GLU A 404 -10.34 11.84 23.33
N MET A 405 -10.36 12.15 22.03
CA MET A 405 -11.50 12.82 21.40
C MET A 405 -12.78 11.98 21.52
N ILE A 406 -12.73 10.69 21.15
CA ILE A 406 -13.90 9.80 21.20
C ILE A 406 -14.47 9.72 22.62
N LYS A 407 -13.60 9.55 23.63
CA LYS A 407 -14.00 9.46 25.04
C LYS A 407 -14.55 10.76 25.61
N ALA A 408 -14.22 11.91 25.01
CA ALA A 408 -14.71 13.21 25.45
C ALA A 408 -16.14 13.50 24.98
N ILE A 409 -16.67 12.74 24.00
CA ILE A 409 -18.03 12.91 23.49
C ILE A 409 -19.02 12.24 24.46
N PRO A 410 -20.02 12.96 24.98
CA PRO A 410 -21.05 12.38 25.83
C PRO A 410 -21.81 11.23 25.16
N ASN A 411 -22.18 10.22 25.94
CA ASN A 411 -22.95 9.05 25.49
C ASN A 411 -22.23 8.17 24.43
N VAL A 412 -20.90 8.25 24.32
CA VAL A 412 -20.11 7.38 23.43
C VAL A 412 -19.31 6.38 24.26
N ASN A 413 -19.49 5.10 23.97
CA ASN A 413 -18.71 4.00 24.55
C ASN A 413 -17.71 3.45 23.53
N LEU A 414 -16.42 3.73 23.73
CA LEU A 414 -15.34 3.20 22.90
C LEU A 414 -14.98 1.77 23.33
N VAL A 415 -15.06 0.82 22.40
CA VAL A 415 -14.53 -0.54 22.54
C VAL A 415 -13.37 -0.78 21.58
N GLU A 416 -12.29 -1.37 22.07
CA GLU A 416 -11.09 -1.64 21.26
C GLU A 416 -11.20 -2.99 20.55
N MET A 417 -10.81 -3.03 19.27
CA MET A 417 -10.55 -4.28 18.55
C MET A 417 -9.32 -5.01 19.12
N PRO A 418 -9.21 -6.33 18.97
CA PRO A 418 -8.07 -7.11 19.48
C PRO A 418 -6.73 -6.59 18.96
N PHE A 419 -6.68 -6.27 17.67
CA PHE A 419 -5.51 -5.66 17.03
C PHE A 419 -5.69 -4.14 17.03
N ASN A 420 -4.99 -3.44 17.91
CA ASN A 420 -5.04 -2.00 18.01
C ASN A 420 -3.62 -1.42 18.13
N ARG A 421 -3.53 -0.10 18.03
CA ARG A 421 -2.27 0.66 18.02
C ARG A 421 -1.29 0.14 16.97
N GLU A 422 -0.05 -0.12 17.34
CA GLU A 422 0.99 -0.62 16.44
C GLU A 422 0.67 -1.98 15.80
N GLU A 423 -0.22 -2.76 16.43
CA GLU A 423 -0.63 -4.08 15.92
C GLU A 423 -1.84 -4.03 14.97
N ALA A 424 -2.47 -2.87 14.75
CA ALA A 424 -3.67 -2.79 13.93
C ALA A 424 -3.45 -3.22 12.47
N HIS A 425 -4.37 -4.03 11.94
CA HIS A 425 -4.35 -4.48 10.54
C HIS A 425 -4.64 -3.35 9.55
N CYS A 426 -4.08 -3.46 8.34
CA CYS A 426 -4.26 -2.49 7.27
C CYS A 426 -5.69 -2.53 6.73
N CYS A 427 -6.18 -1.40 6.17
CA CYS A 427 -7.46 -1.38 5.45
C CYS A 427 -7.38 -2.00 4.05
N GLY A 428 -6.18 -2.07 3.44
CA GLY A 428 -5.96 -2.58 2.07
C GLY A 428 -5.82 -1.50 0.99
N SER A 429 -5.99 -0.23 1.33
CA SER A 429 -5.81 0.91 0.41
C SER A 429 -4.41 1.51 0.53
N VAL A 430 -3.81 2.13 -0.50
CA VAL A 430 -4.32 2.33 -1.87
C VAL A 430 -3.75 1.31 -2.84
N LEU A 431 -2.52 0.84 -2.64
CA LEU A 431 -1.81 0.03 -3.64
C LEU A 431 -2.52 -1.28 -3.98
N THR A 432 -2.99 -2.01 -2.97
CA THR A 432 -3.73 -3.27 -3.21
C THR A 432 -5.10 -2.98 -3.81
N LEU A 433 -5.77 -1.91 -3.37
CA LEU A 433 -7.03 -1.49 -3.95
C LEU A 433 -6.92 -1.20 -5.46
N ILE A 434 -5.81 -0.60 -5.90
CA ILE A 434 -5.58 -0.27 -7.32
C ILE A 434 -5.04 -1.47 -8.10
N SER A 435 -4.15 -2.26 -7.52
CA SER A 435 -3.55 -3.40 -8.22
C SER A 435 -4.50 -4.60 -8.28
N GLU A 436 -5.13 -4.93 -7.16
CA GLU A 436 -5.93 -6.14 -6.97
C GLU A 436 -7.18 -5.85 -6.10
N PRO A 437 -8.20 -5.16 -6.65
CA PRO A 437 -9.42 -4.81 -5.92
C PRO A 437 -10.10 -5.97 -5.17
N PRO A 438 -10.14 -7.22 -5.70
CA PRO A 438 -10.67 -8.36 -4.94
C PRO A 438 -9.90 -8.68 -3.66
N VAL A 439 -8.56 -8.58 -3.70
CA VAL A 439 -7.69 -8.82 -2.54
C VAL A 439 -7.86 -7.72 -1.51
N ALA A 440 -7.93 -6.46 -1.94
CA ALA A 440 -8.19 -5.34 -1.04
C ALA A 440 -9.54 -5.48 -0.33
N ALA A 441 -10.56 -6.02 -1.01
CA ALA A 441 -11.85 -6.27 -0.40
C ALA A 441 -11.77 -7.31 0.74
N GLU A 442 -10.97 -8.37 0.60
CA GLU A 442 -10.70 -9.35 1.67
C GLU A 442 -9.93 -8.73 2.83
N ILE A 443 -8.91 -7.89 2.55
CA ILE A 443 -8.15 -7.20 3.60
C ILE A 443 -9.06 -6.30 4.44
N GLY A 444 -9.86 -5.45 3.78
CA GLY A 444 -10.80 -4.58 4.48
C GLY A 444 -11.86 -5.37 5.25
N LYS A 445 -12.29 -6.53 4.74
CA LYS A 445 -13.24 -7.42 5.41
C LYS A 445 -12.71 -7.89 6.76
N THR A 446 -11.47 -8.40 6.82
CA THR A 446 -10.85 -8.86 8.08
C THR A 446 -10.93 -7.79 9.16
N ARG A 447 -10.60 -6.54 8.81
CA ARG A 447 -10.67 -5.44 9.78
C ARG A 447 -12.09 -5.07 10.20
N LEU A 448 -13.06 -5.17 9.31
CA LEU A 448 -14.47 -4.88 9.63
C LEU A 448 -15.09 -6.00 10.47
N GLU A 449 -14.68 -7.25 10.28
CA GLU A 449 -15.11 -8.38 11.11
C GLU A 449 -14.62 -8.22 12.55
N GLU A 450 -13.38 -7.79 12.78
CA GLU A 450 -12.89 -7.45 14.14
C GLU A 450 -13.77 -6.40 14.84
N ALA A 451 -14.26 -5.41 14.09
CA ALA A 451 -15.14 -4.38 14.62
C ALA A 451 -16.52 -4.94 15.01
N LEU A 452 -17.05 -5.90 14.23
CA LEU A 452 -18.28 -6.62 14.56
C LEU A 452 -18.11 -7.54 15.78
N GLU A 453 -16.96 -8.21 15.91
CA GLU A 453 -16.67 -9.14 17.01
C GLU A 453 -16.70 -8.45 18.38
N VAL A 454 -16.29 -7.19 18.46
CA VAL A 454 -16.38 -6.39 19.68
C VAL A 454 -17.77 -5.76 19.90
N GLY A 455 -18.71 -6.06 19.01
CA GLY A 455 -20.11 -5.64 19.06
C GLY A 455 -20.30 -4.14 18.87
N ALA A 456 -19.42 -3.48 18.11
CA ALA A 456 -19.53 -2.07 17.78
C ALA A 456 -20.62 -1.82 16.72
N GLU A 457 -21.34 -0.71 16.87
CA GLU A 457 -22.35 -0.26 15.90
C GLU A 457 -21.71 0.54 14.75
N LYS A 458 -20.62 1.26 15.07
CA LYS A 458 -19.84 2.03 14.11
C LYS A 458 -18.35 1.79 14.27
N VAL A 459 -17.63 1.72 13.16
CA VAL A 459 -16.17 1.84 13.13
C VAL A 459 -15.80 3.27 12.76
N LEU A 460 -15.09 3.93 13.67
CA LEU A 460 -14.54 5.25 13.44
C LEU A 460 -13.16 5.13 12.79
N ALA A 461 -12.94 5.89 11.73
CA ALA A 461 -11.64 6.05 11.08
C ALA A 461 -11.36 7.55 10.88
N LEU A 462 -10.12 7.94 10.67
CA LEU A 462 -9.76 9.35 10.36
C LEU A 462 -9.03 9.49 9.02
N CYS A 463 -8.81 8.37 8.31
CA CYS A 463 -8.09 8.38 7.05
C CYS A 463 -9.10 8.29 5.90
N PRO A 464 -9.21 9.32 5.05
CA PRO A 464 -10.12 9.30 3.91
C PRO A 464 -9.94 8.05 3.02
N CYS A 465 -8.70 7.57 2.84
CA CYS A 465 -8.43 6.37 2.05
C CYS A 465 -8.90 5.07 2.75
N CYS A 466 -8.78 5.00 4.09
CA CYS A 466 -9.30 3.86 4.85
C CYS A 466 -10.81 3.85 4.85
N GLU A 467 -11.46 5.01 4.98
CA GLU A 467 -12.92 5.10 4.91
C GLU A 467 -13.48 4.68 3.56
N VAL A 468 -12.92 5.20 2.46
CA VAL A 468 -13.31 4.77 1.11
C VAL A 468 -13.17 3.25 0.99
N GLN A 469 -12.03 2.70 1.43
CA GLN A 469 -11.78 1.27 1.38
C GLN A 469 -12.78 0.46 2.21
N PHE A 470 -13.06 0.88 3.45
CA PHE A 470 -13.99 0.18 4.31
C PHE A 470 -15.43 0.28 3.82
N ARG A 471 -15.87 1.42 3.29
CA ARG A 471 -17.18 1.56 2.64
C ARG A 471 -17.32 0.64 1.44
N VAL A 472 -16.28 0.56 0.61
CA VAL A 472 -16.22 -0.35 -0.55
C VAL A 472 -16.22 -1.82 -0.10
N SER A 473 -15.38 -2.20 0.86
CA SER A 473 -15.32 -3.55 1.40
C SER A 473 -16.63 -3.96 2.07
N ALA A 474 -17.22 -3.11 2.91
CA ALA A 474 -18.48 -3.36 3.59
C ALA A 474 -19.60 -3.66 2.59
N LYS A 475 -19.73 -2.83 1.55
CA LYS A 475 -20.71 -3.03 0.47
C LYS A 475 -20.44 -4.30 -0.34
N LYS A 476 -19.17 -4.56 -0.71
CA LYS A 476 -18.81 -5.70 -1.57
C LYS A 476 -18.87 -7.05 -0.85
N LYS A 477 -18.80 -7.05 0.48
CA LYS A 477 -18.78 -8.24 1.33
C LYS A 477 -20.01 -8.35 2.23
N ASP A 478 -21.00 -7.48 2.03
CA ASP A 478 -22.24 -7.41 2.80
C ASP A 478 -22.01 -7.39 4.33
N ILE A 479 -21.02 -6.60 4.78
CA ILE A 479 -20.68 -6.47 6.20
C ILE A 479 -21.56 -5.36 6.82
N PRO A 480 -22.42 -5.67 7.79
CA PRO A 480 -23.40 -4.73 8.34
C PRO A 480 -22.79 -3.83 9.43
N ILE A 481 -21.78 -3.03 9.08
CA ILE A 481 -21.18 -2.05 10.00
C ILE A 481 -21.09 -0.66 9.35
N GLU A 482 -21.45 0.37 10.11
CA GLU A 482 -21.36 1.74 9.63
C GLU A 482 -19.93 2.28 9.77
N VAL A 483 -19.39 2.82 8.68
CA VAL A 483 -18.05 3.42 8.63
C VAL A 483 -18.17 4.94 8.65
N VAL A 484 -17.63 5.57 9.69
CA VAL A 484 -17.79 7.01 9.92
C VAL A 484 -16.43 7.67 10.18
N ASP A 485 -16.20 8.83 9.57
CA ASP A 485 -15.04 9.66 9.88
C ASP A 485 -15.10 10.20 11.32
N LEU A 486 -13.96 10.26 12.00
CA LEU A 486 -13.87 10.78 13.36
C LEU A 486 -14.18 12.27 13.44
N ALA A 487 -13.74 13.08 12.47
CA ALA A 487 -14.05 14.51 12.48
C ALA A 487 -15.56 14.71 12.28
N ARG A 488 -16.15 14.01 11.30
CA ARG A 488 -17.61 14.00 11.07
C ARG A 488 -18.36 13.60 12.34
N PHE A 489 -18.01 12.46 12.94
CA PHE A 489 -18.67 11.94 14.14
C PHE A 489 -18.58 12.94 15.31
N SER A 490 -17.40 13.53 15.52
CA SER A 490 -17.17 14.51 16.58
C SER A 490 -17.92 15.83 16.33
N ALA A 491 -17.91 16.34 15.09
CA ALA A 491 -18.59 17.58 14.74
C ALA A 491 -20.12 17.42 14.80
N SER A 492 -20.65 16.25 14.44
CA SER A 492 -22.08 15.96 14.63
C SER A 492 -22.51 15.97 16.09
N ALA A 493 -21.61 15.63 17.03
CA ALA A 493 -21.89 15.77 18.45
C ALA A 493 -22.02 17.24 18.91
N LEU A 494 -21.53 18.21 18.11
CA LEU A 494 -21.73 19.64 18.32
C LEU A 494 -23.01 20.18 17.66
N GLY A 495 -23.80 19.31 17.00
CA GLY A 495 -25.03 19.70 16.29
C GLY A 495 -24.84 20.05 14.83
N TYR A 496 -23.66 19.82 14.25
CA TYR A 496 -23.43 20.00 12.81
C TYR A 496 -23.93 18.80 12.00
N ASP A 497 -24.64 19.07 10.92
CA ASP A 497 -25.04 18.06 9.94
C ASP A 497 -24.18 18.14 8.68
N PHE A 498 -23.95 17.00 8.05
CA PHE A 498 -23.10 16.86 6.87
C PHE A 498 -23.78 15.96 5.84
N PRO A 499 -23.64 16.26 4.54
CA PRO A 499 -24.12 15.37 3.48
C PRO A 499 -23.56 13.95 3.64
N ASP A 500 -24.35 12.94 3.30
CA ASP A 500 -23.87 11.55 3.23
C ASP A 500 -22.81 11.43 2.11
N PRO A 501 -21.56 11.02 2.42
CA PRO A 501 -20.52 10.87 1.41
C PRO A 501 -20.67 9.62 0.55
N ASN A 502 -21.46 8.62 0.96
CA ASN A 502 -21.49 7.31 0.31
C ASN A 502 -21.86 7.35 -1.19
N PRO A 503 -22.88 8.12 -1.65
CA PRO A 503 -23.22 8.18 -3.07
C PRO A 503 -22.04 8.64 -3.94
N GLU A 504 -21.37 9.73 -3.54
CA GLU A 504 -20.22 10.27 -4.26
C GLU A 504 -19.01 9.33 -4.18
N VAL A 505 -18.71 8.79 -2.99
CA VAL A 505 -17.63 7.81 -2.79
C VAL A 505 -17.80 6.60 -3.70
N HIS A 506 -19.01 6.04 -3.79
CA HIS A 506 -19.29 4.88 -4.63
C HIS A 506 -19.30 5.20 -6.12
N LEU A 507 -19.77 6.39 -6.52
CA LEU A 507 -19.70 6.84 -7.91
C LEU A 507 -18.24 6.98 -8.36
N GLN A 508 -17.44 7.75 -7.61
CA GLN A 508 -16.03 7.97 -7.88
C GLN A 508 -15.26 6.64 -7.91
N TRP A 509 -15.46 5.78 -6.90
CA TRP A 509 -14.83 4.47 -6.87
C TRP A 509 -15.28 3.57 -8.03
N GLY A 510 -16.57 3.59 -8.40
CA GLY A 510 -17.08 2.79 -9.52
C GLY A 510 -16.41 3.14 -10.84
N VAL A 511 -16.16 4.43 -11.09
CA VAL A 511 -15.37 4.88 -12.25
C VAL A 511 -13.93 4.37 -12.17
N PHE A 512 -13.29 4.49 -11.00
CA PHE A 512 -11.93 3.98 -10.81
C PHE A 512 -11.83 2.47 -11.06
N ASP A 513 -12.74 1.67 -10.51
CA ASP A 513 -12.79 0.21 -10.68
C ASP A 513 -12.97 -0.19 -12.15
N ALA A 514 -13.86 0.51 -12.85
CA ALA A 514 -14.07 0.32 -14.29
C ALA A 514 -12.81 0.68 -15.11
N MET A 515 -12.14 1.78 -14.77
CA MET A 515 -10.88 2.18 -15.42
C MET A 515 -9.73 1.21 -15.11
N ILE A 516 -9.64 0.68 -13.88
CA ILE A 516 -8.68 -0.38 -13.53
C ILE A 516 -8.87 -1.59 -14.45
N GLY A 517 -10.11 -2.03 -14.66
CA GLY A 517 -10.42 -3.12 -15.58
C GLY A 517 -10.06 -2.80 -17.04
N LEU A 518 -10.41 -1.59 -17.49
CA LEU A 518 -10.14 -1.11 -18.85
C LEU A 518 -8.63 -1.06 -19.16
N MET A 519 -7.81 -0.67 -18.19
CA MET A 519 -6.37 -0.46 -18.38
C MET A 519 -5.54 -1.76 -18.27
N THR A 520 -6.19 -2.92 -18.24
CA THR A 520 -5.52 -4.22 -18.42
C THR A 520 -5.30 -4.51 -19.92
N PRO A 521 -4.35 -5.39 -20.30
CA PRO A 521 -4.19 -5.79 -21.69
C PRO A 521 -5.48 -6.33 -22.32
N GLN A 522 -6.26 -7.11 -21.56
CA GLN A 522 -7.54 -7.65 -22.01
C GLN A 522 -8.60 -6.56 -22.13
N GLY A 523 -8.78 -5.71 -21.12
CA GLY A 523 -9.76 -4.62 -21.17
C GLY A 523 -9.49 -3.65 -22.32
N PHE A 524 -8.21 -3.38 -22.62
CA PHE A 524 -7.83 -2.55 -23.74
C PHE A 524 -8.07 -3.24 -25.09
N ALA A 525 -7.82 -4.55 -25.18
CA ALA A 525 -8.15 -5.35 -26.36
C ALA A 525 -9.66 -5.38 -26.64
N ASP A 526 -10.48 -5.54 -25.60
CA ASP A 526 -11.93 -5.54 -25.68
C ASP A 526 -12.44 -4.18 -26.17
N LEU A 527 -11.90 -3.08 -25.64
CA LEU A 527 -12.18 -1.73 -26.12
C LEU A 527 -11.87 -1.59 -27.61
N MET A 528 -10.67 -2.00 -28.05
CA MET A 528 -10.26 -1.95 -29.46
C MET A 528 -11.17 -2.77 -30.37
N GLY A 529 -11.68 -3.90 -29.87
CA GLY A 529 -12.67 -4.73 -30.56
C GLY A 529 -13.94 -3.98 -30.96
N THR A 530 -14.28 -2.89 -30.25
CA THR A 530 -15.46 -2.06 -30.54
C THR A 530 -15.25 -1.02 -31.65
N MET A 531 -14.02 -0.86 -32.16
CA MET A 531 -13.62 0.24 -33.06
C MET A 531 -12.78 -0.22 -34.26
N TRP A 532 -12.97 -1.46 -34.72
CA TRP A 532 -12.24 -2.00 -35.88
C TRP A 532 -12.30 -1.12 -37.14
N PRO A 533 -13.47 -0.62 -37.59
CA PRO A 533 -13.54 0.25 -38.77
C PRO A 533 -12.61 1.46 -38.63
N GLU A 534 -12.73 2.19 -37.53
CA GLU A 534 -11.98 3.41 -37.24
C GLU A 534 -10.49 3.14 -37.13
N MET A 535 -10.11 2.01 -36.53
CA MET A 535 -8.72 1.57 -36.46
C MET A 535 -8.14 1.25 -37.83
N ILE A 536 -8.82 0.43 -38.63
CA ILE A 536 -8.34 0.03 -39.96
C ILE A 536 -8.24 1.24 -40.90
N ASP A 537 -9.23 2.12 -40.88
CA ASP A 537 -9.25 3.32 -41.71
C ASP A 537 -8.18 4.36 -41.27
N SER A 538 -7.75 4.29 -40.01
CA SER A 538 -6.66 5.12 -39.49
C SER A 538 -5.26 4.61 -39.84
N MET A 539 -5.13 3.40 -40.40
CA MET A 539 -3.82 2.84 -40.76
C MET A 539 -3.11 3.70 -41.82
N PRO A 540 -1.82 4.03 -41.61
CA PRO A 540 -1.08 4.93 -42.49
C PRO A 540 -0.78 4.27 -43.85
N TYR A 541 -0.38 5.09 -44.84
CA TYR A 541 0.11 4.65 -46.15
C TYR A 541 -0.86 3.78 -46.97
N GLY A 542 -2.17 3.92 -46.76
CA GLY A 542 -3.19 3.12 -47.45
C GLY A 542 -3.27 1.67 -46.98
N MET A 543 -2.57 1.32 -45.88
CA MET A 543 -2.58 -0.03 -45.31
C MET A 543 -4.00 -0.50 -44.96
N GLY A 544 -4.90 0.38 -44.56
CA GLY A 544 -6.29 0.00 -44.25
C GLY A 544 -7.00 -0.66 -45.44
N SER A 545 -6.90 -0.06 -46.63
CA SER A 545 -7.47 -0.61 -47.86
C SER A 545 -6.80 -1.91 -48.28
N MET A 546 -5.48 -2.00 -48.13
CA MET A 546 -4.71 -3.23 -48.37
C MET A 546 -5.18 -4.36 -47.44
N MET A 547 -5.32 -4.09 -46.14
CA MET A 547 -5.74 -5.08 -45.14
C MET A 547 -7.15 -5.61 -45.42
N ARG A 548 -8.09 -4.74 -45.81
CA ARG A 548 -9.44 -5.16 -46.25
C ARG A 548 -9.38 -6.06 -47.49
N PHE A 549 -8.59 -5.68 -48.50
CA PHE A 549 -8.39 -6.52 -49.69
C PHE A 549 -7.79 -7.89 -49.35
N MET A 550 -6.81 -7.94 -48.45
CA MET A 550 -6.21 -9.19 -47.98
C MET A 550 -7.19 -10.05 -47.19
N GLY A 551 -8.13 -9.45 -46.45
CA GLY A 551 -9.22 -10.16 -45.77
C GLY A 551 -10.12 -10.96 -46.72
N LYS A 552 -10.26 -10.53 -47.98
CA LYS A 552 -11.00 -11.27 -49.02
C LYS A 552 -10.28 -12.50 -49.55
N ILE A 553 -8.96 -12.58 -49.37
CA ILE A 553 -8.14 -13.66 -49.90
C ILE A 553 -7.97 -14.73 -48.82
N PRO A 554 -8.48 -15.97 -49.03
CA PRO A 554 -8.35 -17.04 -48.05
C PRO A 554 -6.90 -17.28 -47.65
N GLY A 555 -6.60 -17.20 -46.35
CA GLY A 555 -5.28 -17.47 -45.78
C GLY A 555 -4.23 -16.35 -45.90
N ALA A 556 -4.51 -15.25 -46.62
CA ALA A 556 -3.53 -14.17 -46.81
C ALA A 556 -3.15 -13.44 -45.51
N LEU A 557 -4.14 -13.12 -44.66
CA LEU A 557 -3.89 -12.49 -43.35
C LEU A 557 -3.22 -13.45 -42.36
N THR A 558 -3.53 -14.75 -42.46
CA THR A 558 -2.90 -15.79 -41.62
C THR A 558 -1.40 -15.89 -41.88
N LEU A 559 -0.97 -15.73 -43.14
CA LEU A 559 0.45 -15.70 -43.50
C LEU A 559 1.18 -14.47 -42.97
N MET A 560 0.47 -13.34 -42.77
CA MET A 560 1.01 -12.13 -42.16
C MET A 560 1.03 -12.15 -40.64
N LYS A 561 0.38 -13.13 -39.99
CA LYS A 561 0.25 -13.20 -38.54
C LYS A 561 1.57 -13.02 -37.77
N PRO A 562 2.70 -13.63 -38.20
CA PRO A 562 4.00 -13.43 -37.54
C PRO A 562 4.54 -12.00 -37.63
N MET A 563 4.05 -11.18 -38.56
CA MET A 563 4.50 -9.80 -38.75
C MET A 563 3.75 -8.81 -37.84
N PHE A 564 2.54 -9.12 -37.37
CA PHE A 564 1.74 -8.18 -36.56
C PHE A 564 2.43 -7.76 -35.25
N PRO A 565 3.10 -8.65 -34.48
CA PRO A 565 3.91 -8.24 -33.31
C PRO A 565 4.99 -7.19 -33.63
N ILE A 566 5.46 -7.14 -34.88
CA ILE A 566 6.52 -6.23 -35.33
C ILE A 566 5.93 -4.94 -35.93
N LEU A 567 4.80 -5.06 -36.64
CA LEU A 567 4.15 -3.94 -37.32
C LEU A 567 3.27 -3.12 -36.36
N PHE A 568 2.47 -3.78 -35.53
CA PHE A 568 1.48 -3.14 -34.68
C PHE A 568 2.09 -2.08 -33.76
N PRO A 569 3.25 -2.31 -33.10
CA PRO A 569 3.90 -1.28 -32.29
C PRO A 569 4.36 -0.04 -33.05
N ARG A 570 4.62 -0.16 -34.36
CA ARG A 570 5.01 0.97 -35.21
C ARG A 570 3.81 1.71 -35.80
N LEU A 571 2.70 1.00 -35.99
CA LEU A 571 1.49 1.55 -36.60
C LEU A 571 0.61 2.24 -35.57
N LEU A 572 0.41 1.62 -34.40
CA LEU A 572 -0.53 2.11 -33.40
C LEU A 572 -0.24 3.57 -32.99
N PRO A 573 1.00 3.99 -32.67
CA PRO A 573 1.28 5.39 -32.34
C PRO A 573 0.92 6.38 -33.46
N LYS A 574 1.02 5.97 -34.73
CA LYS A 574 0.63 6.81 -35.88
C LYS A 574 -0.90 6.86 -36.06
N MET A 575 -1.60 5.83 -35.62
CA MET A 575 -3.06 5.74 -35.65
C MET A 575 -3.71 6.49 -34.48
N MET A 576 -3.06 6.52 -33.31
CA MET A 576 -3.62 7.08 -32.08
C MET A 576 -4.23 8.48 -32.25
N PRO A 577 -3.60 9.47 -32.91
CA PRO A 577 -4.21 10.79 -33.07
C PRO A 577 -5.58 10.79 -33.77
N LYS A 578 -5.83 9.82 -34.67
CA LYS A 578 -7.11 9.67 -35.39
C LYS A 578 -8.11 8.79 -34.64
N VAL A 579 -7.62 7.79 -33.91
CA VAL A 579 -8.46 6.82 -33.19
C VAL A 579 -8.88 7.35 -31.81
N LEU A 580 -8.08 8.23 -31.21
CA LEU A 580 -8.29 8.71 -29.84
C LEU A 580 -9.68 9.32 -29.59
N PRO A 581 -10.26 10.17 -30.48
CA PRO A 581 -11.60 10.70 -30.26
C PRO A 581 -12.67 9.60 -30.19
N THR A 582 -12.59 8.60 -31.08
CA THR A 582 -13.48 7.44 -31.03
C THR A 582 -13.26 6.65 -29.75
N MET A 583 -12.00 6.41 -29.36
CA MET A 583 -11.67 5.68 -28.15
C MET A 583 -12.25 6.35 -26.90
N ILE A 584 -12.09 7.66 -26.75
CA ILE A 584 -12.67 8.41 -25.64
C ILE A 584 -14.18 8.27 -25.62
N LYS A 585 -14.84 8.39 -26.78
CA LYS A 585 -16.29 8.21 -26.89
C LYS A 585 -16.73 6.80 -26.46
N ARG A 586 -16.02 5.74 -26.88
CA ARG A 586 -16.34 4.36 -26.47
C ARG A 586 -16.18 4.16 -24.97
N ILE A 587 -15.18 4.81 -24.37
CA ILE A 587 -14.97 4.78 -22.91
C ILE A 587 -16.13 5.50 -22.20
N GLU A 588 -16.52 6.68 -22.68
CA GLU A 588 -17.67 7.44 -22.16
C GLU A 588 -18.99 6.65 -22.25
N ASP A 589 -19.22 5.97 -23.37
CA ASP A 589 -20.41 5.11 -23.55
C ASP A 589 -20.42 3.90 -22.59
N SER A 590 -19.24 3.47 -22.11
CA SER A 590 -19.09 2.24 -21.30
C SER A 590 -18.94 2.51 -19.80
N ILE A 591 -18.42 3.68 -19.42
CA ILE A 591 -18.10 4.03 -18.03
C ILE A 591 -18.86 5.32 -17.68
N PRO A 592 -19.82 5.27 -16.74
CA PRO A 592 -20.60 6.45 -16.34
C PRO A 592 -19.72 7.40 -15.51
N MET A 593 -19.00 8.27 -16.21
CA MET A 593 -18.11 9.26 -15.62
C MET A 593 -18.87 10.55 -15.27
N PRO A 594 -18.53 11.23 -14.16
CA PRO A 594 -19.01 12.58 -13.90
C PRO A 594 -18.51 13.57 -14.97
N GLU A 595 -19.28 14.64 -15.22
CA GLU A 595 -19.04 15.59 -16.34
C GLU A 595 -17.62 16.19 -16.33
N ASN A 596 -17.10 16.52 -15.14
CA ASN A 596 -15.75 17.04 -14.98
C ASN A 596 -14.67 16.07 -15.47
N MET A 597 -14.85 14.76 -15.31
CA MET A 597 -13.91 13.76 -15.81
C MET A 597 -13.98 13.68 -17.33
N VAL A 598 -15.19 13.66 -17.89
CA VAL A 598 -15.41 13.64 -19.35
C VAL A 598 -14.74 14.84 -20.02
N GLU A 599 -14.88 16.04 -19.44
CA GLU A 599 -14.23 17.28 -19.90
C GLU A 599 -12.70 17.13 -20.00
N LEU A 600 -12.09 16.39 -19.06
CA LEU A 600 -10.64 16.26 -18.97
C LEU A 600 -10.07 15.13 -19.83
N MET A 601 -10.85 14.10 -20.17
CA MET A 601 -10.39 12.92 -20.90
C MET A 601 -9.55 13.25 -22.17
N PRO A 602 -9.95 14.19 -23.04
CA PRO A 602 -9.16 14.55 -24.23
C PRO A 602 -7.74 15.05 -23.91
N SER A 603 -7.55 15.68 -22.75
CA SER A 603 -6.25 16.22 -22.32
C SER A 603 -5.40 15.21 -21.55
N LEU A 604 -6.04 14.28 -20.82
CA LEU A 604 -5.37 13.30 -19.98
C LEU A 604 -4.94 12.07 -20.79
N MET A 605 -5.83 11.53 -21.61
CA MET A 605 -5.61 10.26 -22.31
C MET A 605 -4.35 10.22 -23.18
N PRO A 606 -3.98 11.27 -23.97
CA PRO A 606 -2.74 11.25 -24.72
C PRO A 606 -1.51 10.96 -23.84
N LYS A 607 -1.40 11.66 -22.70
CA LYS A 607 -0.27 11.51 -21.77
C LYS A 607 -0.23 10.12 -21.14
N VAL A 608 -1.40 9.58 -20.78
CA VAL A 608 -1.53 8.22 -20.25
C VAL A 608 -1.07 7.22 -21.29
N MET A 609 -1.54 7.33 -22.53
CA MET A 609 -1.19 6.42 -23.61
C MET A 609 0.30 6.46 -23.97
N ASP A 610 0.91 7.65 -23.99
CA ASP A 610 2.34 7.80 -24.27
C ASP A 610 3.22 7.06 -23.25
N ASN A 611 2.80 7.03 -21.97
CA ASN A 611 3.51 6.30 -20.93
C ASN A 611 3.14 4.81 -20.88
N LEU A 612 1.88 4.47 -21.16
CA LEU A 612 1.36 3.11 -20.98
C LEU A 612 1.71 2.19 -22.15
N MET A 613 1.54 2.67 -23.38
CA MET A 613 1.63 1.85 -24.58
C MET A 613 3.00 1.20 -24.80
N PRO A 614 4.15 1.86 -24.55
CA PRO A 614 5.46 1.24 -24.71
C PRO A 614 5.65 -0.04 -23.89
N HIS A 615 4.94 -0.16 -22.76
CA HIS A 615 5.04 -1.32 -21.86
C HIS A 615 3.93 -2.34 -22.10
N MET A 616 2.73 -1.91 -22.48
CA MET A 616 1.55 -2.78 -22.63
C MET A 616 1.45 -3.44 -24.01
N ILE A 617 2.08 -2.88 -25.04
CA ILE A 617 1.84 -3.30 -26.42
C ILE A 617 2.23 -4.76 -26.71
N GLY A 618 3.26 -5.28 -26.03
CA GLY A 618 3.69 -6.67 -26.17
C GLY A 618 2.61 -7.66 -25.76
N ASP A 619 1.89 -7.37 -24.67
CA ASP A 619 0.81 -8.21 -24.13
C ASP A 619 -0.50 -7.99 -24.87
N LEU A 620 -0.71 -6.76 -25.38
CA LEU A 620 -1.91 -6.39 -26.12
C LEU A 620 -1.97 -7.06 -27.51
N VAL A 621 -0.87 -7.08 -28.26
CA VAL A 621 -0.86 -7.55 -29.66
C VAL A 621 -1.42 -8.98 -29.82
N PRO A 622 -1.02 -9.96 -29.00
CA PRO A 622 -1.59 -11.32 -29.06
C PRO A 622 -3.12 -11.35 -28.92
N LEU A 623 -3.68 -10.45 -28.10
CA LEU A 623 -5.11 -10.39 -27.80
C LEU A 623 -5.92 -9.77 -28.94
N VAL A 624 -5.35 -8.79 -29.65
CA VAL A 624 -6.05 -8.04 -30.71
C VAL A 624 -5.86 -8.61 -32.11
N THR A 625 -4.79 -9.39 -32.33
CA THR A 625 -4.41 -9.85 -33.68
C THR A 625 -5.46 -10.76 -34.32
N GLN A 626 -5.90 -11.80 -33.63
CA GLN A 626 -6.87 -12.74 -34.19
C GLN A 626 -8.25 -12.10 -34.39
N PRO A 627 -8.82 -11.38 -33.40
CA PRO A 627 -10.09 -10.69 -33.60
C PRO A 627 -10.11 -9.69 -34.76
N MET A 628 -8.99 -8.99 -35.00
CA MET A 628 -8.86 -8.10 -36.18
C MET A 628 -8.91 -8.88 -37.49
N ILE A 629 -8.24 -10.04 -37.57
CA ILE A 629 -8.24 -10.91 -38.76
C ILE A 629 -9.66 -11.43 -39.01
N ASP A 630 -10.35 -11.88 -37.96
CA ASP A 630 -11.72 -12.40 -38.06
C ASP A 630 -12.68 -11.31 -38.56
N TYR A 631 -12.59 -10.08 -38.03
CA TYR A 631 -13.34 -8.93 -38.52
C TYR A 631 -13.08 -8.65 -40.02
N LEU A 632 -11.82 -8.68 -40.43
CA LEU A 632 -11.41 -8.45 -41.83
C LEU A 632 -11.87 -9.58 -42.77
N HIS A 633 -12.10 -10.80 -42.28
CA HIS A 633 -12.67 -11.88 -43.07
C HIS A 633 -14.20 -11.75 -43.20
N GLU A 634 -14.90 -11.35 -42.14
CA GLU A 634 -16.36 -11.23 -42.14
C GLU A 634 -16.86 -9.99 -42.92
N LYS A 635 -16.11 -8.89 -42.87
CA LYS A 635 -16.46 -7.60 -43.48
C LYS A 635 -15.59 -7.21 -44.68
N GLY A 636 -14.64 -8.09 -45.03
CA GLY A 636 -13.58 -7.92 -46.04
C GLY A 636 -14.07 -7.56 -47.41
#